data_AF-A0A7C6GR90-F1
#
_entry.id   AF-A0A7C6GR90-F1
#
_cell.length_a   1.000
_cell.length_b   1.000
_cell.length_c   1.000
_cell.angle_alpha   90.00
_cell.angle_beta   90.00
_cell.angle_gamma   90.00
#
_symmetry.space_group_name_H-M   'P 1'
#
loop_
_entity.id
_entity.type
_entity.pdbx_description
1 polymer ?
#
loop_
_entity_poly.entity_id
_entity_poly.type
_entity_poly.pdbx_seq_one_letter_code
_entity_poly.pdbx_strand_id
1 'polypeptide(L)'
;MKNFFKEYSYYSLKMFLNQFGIALLGLVLALAFGMAENYTWQVVSSVFAVLFYLFLIYYMTWEVGARDGIRIEHGRMQSRPLTGLYMSLLANTPNFILAILATAIKPFGSIAILLQGMYAGIMTIDIGTEIVDGELVGLPLNDAWWSYFLIILPALLVSTISYIFGTKNIGLARVLAPDNPEQEEIKRMKKQNKRK
;
A
#
# COMPACT_ATOMS: atom_id res chain seq x y z
N MET A 1 -23.19 1.52 -7.54
CA MET A 1 -22.16 0.78 -6.78
C MET A 1 -21.82 -0.58 -7.40
N LYS A 2 -22.79 -1.45 -7.74
CA LYS A 2 -22.51 -2.78 -8.31
C LYS A 2 -21.56 -2.78 -9.53
N ASN A 3 -21.71 -1.84 -10.46
CA ASN A 3 -20.84 -1.75 -11.64
C ASN A 3 -19.39 -1.36 -11.29
N PHE A 4 -19.19 -0.55 -10.24
CA PHE A 4 -17.86 -0.18 -9.75
C PHE A 4 -17.15 -1.40 -9.17
N PHE A 5 -17.82 -2.15 -8.29
CA PHE A 5 -17.24 -3.36 -7.72
C PHE A 5 -16.94 -4.42 -8.81
N LYS A 6 -17.75 -4.51 -9.85
CA LYS A 6 -17.48 -5.44 -10.96
C LYS A 6 -16.27 -5.03 -11.81
N GLU A 7 -16.06 -3.74 -12.02
CA GLU A 7 -14.95 -3.22 -12.82
C GLU A 7 -13.61 -3.23 -12.04
N TYR A 8 -13.66 -2.90 -10.74
CA TYR A 8 -12.46 -2.75 -9.91
C TYR A 8 -12.12 -3.96 -9.03
N SER A 9 -12.98 -4.98 -8.94
CA SER A 9 -12.68 -6.21 -8.18
C SER A 9 -11.47 -6.95 -8.72
N TYR A 10 -11.32 -7.02 -10.05
CA TYR A 10 -10.15 -7.64 -10.67
C TYR A 10 -8.85 -6.95 -10.26
N TYR A 11 -8.83 -5.60 -10.30
CA TYR A 11 -7.67 -4.84 -9.86
C TYR A 11 -7.44 -4.99 -8.36
N SER A 12 -8.51 -5.01 -7.54
CA SER A 12 -8.44 -5.23 -6.10
C SER A 12 -7.83 -6.61 -5.76
N LEU A 13 -8.26 -7.66 -6.47
CA LEU A 13 -7.69 -9.01 -6.37
C LEU A 13 -6.21 -9.01 -6.77
N LYS A 14 -5.85 -8.30 -7.84
CA LYS A 14 -4.44 -8.16 -8.25
C LYS A 14 -3.61 -7.45 -7.18
N MET A 15 -4.14 -6.42 -6.49
CA MET A 15 -3.45 -5.80 -5.37
C MET A 15 -3.23 -6.79 -4.23
N PHE A 16 -4.26 -7.58 -3.90
CA PHE A 16 -4.17 -8.61 -2.87
C PHE A 16 -3.14 -9.68 -3.22
N LEU A 17 -3.09 -10.14 -4.46
CA LEU A 17 -2.09 -11.11 -4.92
C LEU A 17 -0.67 -10.55 -4.85
N ASN A 18 -0.48 -9.27 -5.22
CA ASN A 18 0.81 -8.60 -5.04
C ASN A 18 1.19 -8.52 -3.55
N GLN A 19 0.24 -8.14 -2.68
CA GLN A 19 0.45 -8.14 -1.23
C GLN A 19 0.89 -9.52 -0.74
N PHE A 20 0.16 -10.56 -1.13
CA PHE A 20 0.41 -11.92 -0.70
C PHE A 20 1.79 -12.41 -1.15
N GLY A 21 2.18 -12.16 -2.40
CA GLY A 21 3.51 -12.49 -2.90
C GLY A 21 4.64 -11.81 -2.12
N ILE A 22 4.50 -10.51 -1.82
CA ILE A 22 5.50 -9.77 -1.04
C ILE A 22 5.47 -10.16 0.44
N ALA A 23 4.31 -10.52 0.98
CA ALA A 23 4.18 -11.00 2.34
C ALA A 23 4.99 -12.30 2.55
N LEU A 24 4.89 -13.25 1.63
CA LEU A 24 5.68 -14.48 1.68
C LEU A 24 7.19 -14.21 1.60
N LEU A 25 7.60 -13.36 0.65
CA LEU A 25 9.01 -12.98 0.50
C LEU A 25 9.56 -12.31 1.78
N GLY A 26 8.84 -11.31 2.29
CA GLY A 26 9.23 -10.58 3.48
C GLY A 26 9.24 -11.44 4.74
N LEU A 27 8.30 -12.38 4.85
CA LEU A 27 8.26 -13.34 5.97
C LEU A 27 9.49 -14.24 5.96
N VAL A 28 9.83 -14.82 4.81
CA VAL A 28 11.01 -15.70 4.67
C VAL A 28 12.30 -14.96 5.03
N LEU A 29 12.45 -13.71 4.56
CA LEU A 29 13.61 -12.89 4.91
C LEU A 29 13.65 -12.57 6.41
N ALA A 30 12.53 -12.15 6.99
CA ALA A 30 12.44 -11.83 8.40
C ALA A 30 12.75 -13.06 9.28
N LEU A 31 12.24 -14.24 8.91
CA LEU A 31 12.54 -15.48 9.61
C LEU A 31 14.01 -15.89 9.47
N ALA A 32 14.61 -15.74 8.29
CA ALA A 32 16.02 -16.06 8.08
C ALA A 32 16.94 -15.20 8.97
N PHE A 33 16.70 -13.89 9.03
CA PHE A 33 17.47 -12.99 9.91
C PHE A 33 17.16 -13.21 11.39
N GLY A 34 15.91 -13.52 11.74
CA GLY A 34 15.51 -13.85 13.11
C GLY A 34 16.17 -15.14 13.62
N MET A 35 16.24 -16.18 12.78
CA MET A 35 16.96 -17.43 13.11
C MET A 35 18.47 -17.24 13.23
N ALA A 36 19.03 -16.24 12.53
CA ALA A 36 20.42 -15.85 12.64
C ALA A 36 20.68 -14.87 13.79
N GLU A 37 19.69 -14.62 14.66
CA GLU A 37 19.76 -13.67 15.80
C GLU A 37 20.16 -12.23 15.39
N ASN A 38 19.91 -11.86 14.13
CA ASN A 38 20.28 -10.58 13.55
C ASN A 38 19.07 -9.64 13.46
N TYR A 39 18.58 -9.17 14.61
CA TYR A 39 17.36 -8.34 14.71
C TYR A 39 17.41 -7.05 13.88
N THR A 40 18.58 -6.42 13.75
CA THR A 40 18.72 -5.21 12.91
C THR A 40 18.42 -5.51 11.45
N TRP A 41 19.00 -6.59 10.91
CA TRP A 41 18.80 -6.98 9.53
C TRP A 41 17.40 -7.53 9.27
N GLN A 42 16.79 -8.16 10.28
CA GLN A 42 15.38 -8.55 10.25
C GLN A 42 14.48 -7.33 10.00
N VAL A 43 14.63 -6.25 10.78
CA VAL A 43 13.85 -5.01 10.60
C VAL A 43 14.15 -4.37 9.23
N VAL A 44 15.42 -4.24 8.85
CA VAL A 44 15.84 -3.65 7.57
C VAL A 44 15.23 -4.39 6.39
N SER A 45 15.22 -5.73 6.43
CA SER A 45 14.62 -6.55 5.38
C SER A 45 13.10 -6.35 5.26
N SER A 46 12.40 -6.19 6.39
CA SER A 46 10.98 -5.86 6.41
C SER A 46 10.69 -4.46 5.89
N VAL A 47 11.49 -3.45 6.27
CA VAL A 47 11.37 -2.09 5.72
C VAL A 47 11.53 -2.11 4.20
N PHE A 48 12.52 -2.85 3.68
CA PHE A 48 12.70 -3.01 2.24
C PHE A 48 11.49 -3.70 1.58
N ALA A 49 10.97 -4.79 2.17
CA ALA A 49 9.80 -5.49 1.65
C ALA A 49 8.55 -4.58 1.62
N VAL A 50 8.33 -3.77 2.65
CA VAL A 50 7.23 -2.80 2.72
C VAL A 50 7.39 -1.72 1.64
N LEU A 51 8.58 -1.13 1.48
CA LEU A 51 8.83 -0.14 0.43
C LEU A 51 8.60 -0.72 -0.97
N PHE A 52 9.06 -1.95 -1.20
CA PHE A 52 8.86 -2.65 -2.46
C PHE A 52 7.37 -2.94 -2.72
N TYR A 53 6.62 -3.37 -1.70
CA TYR A 53 5.17 -3.53 -1.78
C TYR A 53 4.46 -2.20 -2.11
N LEU A 54 4.80 -1.11 -1.43
CA LEU A 54 4.22 0.21 -1.70
C LEU A 54 4.53 0.70 -3.10
N PHE A 55 5.73 0.42 -3.62
CA PHE A 55 6.09 0.72 -5.00
C PHE A 55 5.23 -0.06 -6.02
N LEU A 56 5.01 -1.36 -5.79
CA LEU A 56 4.15 -2.17 -6.67
C LEU A 56 2.69 -1.69 -6.64
N ILE A 57 2.18 -1.36 -5.46
CA ILE A 57 0.85 -0.77 -5.34
C ILE A 57 0.79 0.55 -6.09
N TYR A 58 1.74 1.45 -5.86
CA TYR A 58 1.82 2.75 -6.52
C TYR A 58 1.74 2.59 -8.03
N TYR A 59 2.60 1.75 -8.62
CA TYR A 59 2.68 1.61 -10.07
C TYR A 59 1.37 1.09 -10.67
N MET A 60 0.81 0.04 -10.10
CA MET A 60 -0.43 -0.57 -10.58
C MET A 60 -1.63 0.38 -10.45
N THR A 61 -1.77 1.07 -9.33
CA THR A 61 -2.89 2.00 -9.11
C THR A 61 -2.74 3.29 -9.90
N TRP A 62 -1.51 3.75 -10.13
CA TRP A 62 -1.20 4.80 -11.09
C TRP A 62 -1.60 4.43 -12.51
N GLU A 63 -1.29 3.21 -12.96
CA GLU A 63 -1.67 2.73 -14.31
C GLU A 63 -3.19 2.69 -14.48
N VAL A 64 -3.93 2.22 -13.47
CA VAL A 64 -5.40 2.27 -13.46
C VAL A 64 -5.89 3.73 -13.51
N GLY A 65 -5.31 4.61 -12.70
CA GLY A 65 -5.62 6.04 -12.72
C GLY A 65 -5.35 6.69 -14.07
N ALA A 66 -4.26 6.34 -14.75
CA ALA A 66 -3.91 6.87 -16.07
C ALA A 66 -4.93 6.45 -17.14
N ARG A 67 -5.35 5.18 -17.12
CA ARG A 67 -6.39 4.66 -18.02
C ARG A 67 -7.73 5.36 -17.80
N ASP A 68 -8.11 5.55 -16.54
CA ASP A 68 -9.34 6.28 -16.18
C ASP A 68 -9.24 7.77 -16.52
N GLY A 69 -8.07 8.37 -16.34
CA GLY A 69 -7.77 9.76 -16.70
C GLY A 69 -8.09 10.04 -18.17
N ILE A 70 -7.65 9.15 -19.07
CA ILE A 70 -7.96 9.26 -20.51
C ILE A 70 -9.48 9.21 -20.76
N ARG A 71 -10.22 8.33 -20.07
CA ARG A 71 -11.69 8.23 -20.20
C ARG A 71 -12.41 9.48 -19.68
N ILE A 72 -11.89 10.08 -18.61
CA ILE A 72 -12.39 11.33 -18.03
C ILE A 72 -12.14 12.50 -19.00
N GLU A 73 -10.95 12.59 -19.60
CA GLU A 73 -10.62 13.63 -20.59
C GLU A 73 -11.54 13.58 -21.82
N HIS A 74 -11.97 12.39 -22.24
CA HIS A 74 -12.91 12.21 -23.36
C HIS A 74 -14.39 12.25 -22.94
N GLY A 75 -14.71 12.63 -21.70
CA GLY A 75 -16.09 12.76 -21.20
C GLY A 75 -16.85 11.43 -21.05
N ARG A 76 -16.16 10.28 -21.15
CA ARG A 76 -16.77 8.94 -21.05
C ARG A 76 -16.94 8.45 -19.62
N MET A 77 -16.37 9.17 -18.64
CA MET A 77 -16.39 8.80 -17.24
C MET A 77 -16.32 10.04 -16.34
N GLN A 78 -17.02 10.03 -15.20
CA GLN A 78 -16.91 11.07 -14.18
C GLN A 78 -15.65 10.87 -13.32
N SER A 79 -15.00 11.97 -12.95
CA SER A 79 -13.83 11.93 -12.06
C SER A 79 -14.22 11.42 -10.66
N ARG A 80 -13.52 10.38 -10.19
CA ARG A 80 -13.72 9.78 -8.86
C ARG A 80 -12.36 9.60 -8.17
N PRO A 81 -11.86 10.60 -7.42
CA PRO A 81 -10.52 10.55 -6.86
C PRO A 81 -10.32 9.46 -5.80
N LEU A 82 -11.41 8.98 -5.18
CA LEU A 82 -11.39 7.94 -4.15
C LEU A 82 -11.37 6.50 -4.69
N THR A 83 -11.32 6.31 -6.01
CA THR A 83 -11.29 4.95 -6.60
C THR A 83 -10.12 4.12 -6.07
N GLY A 84 -8.92 4.71 -5.95
CA GLY A 84 -7.75 4.04 -5.37
C GLY A 84 -7.98 3.59 -3.92
N LEU A 85 -8.63 4.43 -3.10
CA LEU A 85 -9.01 4.10 -1.74
C LEU A 85 -9.96 2.89 -1.70
N TYR A 86 -11.02 2.90 -2.50
CA TYR A 86 -11.99 1.80 -2.52
C TYR A 86 -11.39 0.49 -3.02
N MET A 87 -10.51 0.54 -4.03
CA MET A 87 -9.75 -0.63 -4.48
C MET A 87 -8.89 -1.21 -3.36
N SER A 88 -8.18 -0.35 -2.64
CA SER A 88 -7.31 -0.78 -1.55
C SER A 88 -8.10 -1.29 -0.35
N LEU A 89 -9.24 -0.69 -0.01
CA LEU A 89 -10.16 -1.21 1.01
C LEU A 89 -10.67 -2.60 0.66
N LEU A 90 -11.06 -2.83 -0.61
CA LEU A 90 -11.48 -4.15 -1.07
C LEU A 90 -10.34 -5.17 -0.95
N ALA A 91 -9.15 -4.82 -1.43
CA ALA A 91 -7.97 -5.68 -1.34
C ALA A 91 -7.58 -6.03 0.11
N ASN A 92 -7.73 -5.06 1.02
CA ASN A 92 -7.39 -5.22 2.44
C ASN A 92 -8.53 -5.80 3.30
N THR A 93 -9.69 -6.14 2.71
CA THR A 93 -10.80 -6.75 3.47
C THR A 93 -10.37 -7.96 4.30
N PRO A 94 -9.56 -8.91 3.78
CA PRO A 94 -9.05 -10.01 4.59
C PRO A 94 -8.19 -9.55 5.78
N ASN A 95 -7.36 -8.51 5.58
CA ASN A 95 -6.51 -7.96 6.63
C ASN A 95 -7.34 -7.29 7.73
N PHE A 96 -8.41 -6.57 7.38
CA PHE A 96 -9.32 -5.98 8.37
C PHE A 96 -10.05 -7.05 9.19
N ILE A 97 -10.51 -8.13 8.56
CA ILE A 97 -11.13 -9.25 9.27
C ILE A 97 -10.13 -9.87 10.25
N LEU A 98 -8.90 -10.10 9.82
CA LEU A 98 -7.85 -10.65 10.68
C LEU A 98 -7.46 -9.70 11.82
N ALA A 99 -7.38 -8.39 11.56
CA ALA A 99 -7.11 -7.40 12.60
C ALA A 99 -8.19 -7.41 13.69
N ILE A 100 -9.47 -7.50 13.31
CA ILE A 100 -10.59 -7.61 14.26
C ILE A 100 -10.50 -8.94 15.04
N LEU A 101 -10.19 -10.05 14.38
CA LEU A 101 -10.06 -11.34 15.08
C LEU A 101 -8.87 -11.38 16.03
N ALA A 102 -7.75 -10.73 15.65
CA ALA A 102 -6.56 -10.62 16.48
C ALA A 102 -6.81 -9.82 17.77
N THR A 103 -7.79 -8.91 17.83
CA THR A 103 -8.12 -8.19 19.07
C THR A 103 -8.74 -9.10 20.13
N ALA A 104 -9.42 -10.17 19.73
CA ALA A 104 -10.16 -11.05 20.63
C ALA A 104 -9.47 -12.40 20.85
N ILE A 105 -8.70 -12.89 19.87
CA ILE A 105 -8.19 -14.26 19.85
C ILE A 105 -6.72 -14.28 19.39
N LYS A 106 -5.79 -14.48 20.35
CA LYS A 106 -4.33 -14.43 20.13
C LYS A 106 -3.81 -15.23 18.93
N PRO A 107 -4.23 -16.48 18.64
CA PRO A 107 -3.72 -17.22 17.48
C PRO A 107 -4.05 -16.58 16.12
N PHE A 108 -5.06 -15.71 16.02
CA PHE A 108 -5.32 -14.97 14.78
C PHE A 108 -4.28 -13.88 14.50
N GLY A 109 -3.56 -13.40 15.52
CA GLY A 109 -2.40 -12.51 15.34
C GLY A 109 -1.30 -13.20 14.53
N SER A 110 -0.96 -14.45 14.88
CA SER A 110 0.02 -15.25 14.13
C SER A 110 -0.40 -15.51 12.68
N ILE A 111 -1.70 -15.72 12.43
CA ILE A 111 -2.24 -15.88 11.07
C ILE A 111 -2.18 -14.55 10.31
N ALA A 112 -2.43 -13.42 10.97
CA ALA A 112 -2.32 -12.10 10.38
C ALA A 112 -0.88 -11.80 9.90
N ILE A 113 0.13 -12.24 10.65
CA ILE A 113 1.54 -12.12 10.23
C ILE A 113 1.79 -12.87 8.92
N LEU A 114 1.12 -14.01 8.64
CA LEU A 114 1.30 -14.71 7.36
C LEU A 114 0.82 -13.87 6.17
N LEU A 115 -0.32 -13.18 6.29
CA LEU A 115 -0.84 -12.29 5.24
C LEU A 115 -0.10 -10.95 5.19
N GLN A 116 0.58 -10.58 6.26
CA GLN A 116 1.28 -9.31 6.41
C GLN A 116 2.78 -9.50 6.62
N GLY A 117 3.34 -10.60 6.11
CA GLY A 117 4.70 -11.06 6.40
C GLY A 117 5.81 -10.07 6.03
N MET A 118 5.54 -9.13 5.13
CA MET A 118 6.43 -8.00 4.86
C MET A 118 6.71 -7.12 6.08
N TYR A 119 5.79 -7.07 7.05
CA TYR A 119 5.94 -6.35 8.31
C TYR A 119 6.53 -7.21 9.44
N ALA A 120 6.81 -8.51 9.22
CA ALA A 120 7.16 -9.44 10.29
C ALA A 120 8.32 -8.97 11.18
N GLY A 121 9.37 -8.40 10.61
CA GLY A 121 10.49 -7.81 11.37
C GLY A 121 10.17 -6.48 12.03
N ILE A 122 9.29 -5.66 11.45
CA ILE A 122 8.81 -4.43 12.13
C ILE A 122 7.97 -4.79 13.35
N MET A 123 7.20 -5.88 13.27
CA MET A 123 6.32 -6.35 14.35
C MET A 123 7.07 -6.92 15.56
N THR A 124 8.39 -7.16 15.46
CA THR A 124 9.24 -7.54 16.60
C THR A 124 9.82 -6.34 17.34
N ILE A 125 9.60 -5.10 16.88
CA ILE A 125 10.07 -3.91 17.59
C ILE A 125 9.23 -3.74 18.85
N ASP A 126 9.91 -3.58 19.98
CA ASP A 126 9.27 -3.29 21.26
C ASP A 126 8.91 -1.81 21.36
N ILE A 127 7.67 -1.55 21.75
CA ILE A 127 7.18 -0.25 22.15
C ILE A 127 7.23 -0.17 23.68
N GLY A 128 7.88 0.85 24.21
CA GLY A 128 7.90 1.09 25.66
C GLY A 128 6.50 1.46 26.13
N THR A 129 5.89 0.59 26.94
CA THR A 129 4.49 0.76 27.37
C THR A 129 4.35 1.13 28.83
N GLU A 130 5.27 0.67 29.68
CA GLU A 130 5.19 0.90 31.12
C GLU A 130 6.59 1.12 31.72
N ILE A 131 6.66 1.84 32.84
CA ILE A 131 7.86 1.91 33.66
C ILE A 131 7.62 1.04 34.90
N VAL A 132 8.33 -0.07 35.00
CA VAL A 132 8.30 -0.96 36.17
C VAL A 132 9.67 -0.89 36.83
N ASP A 133 9.71 -0.56 38.12
CA ASP A 133 10.94 -0.40 38.90
C ASP A 133 11.99 0.57 38.29
N GLY A 134 11.52 1.58 37.55
CA GLY A 134 12.38 2.58 36.90
C GLY A 134 12.90 2.17 35.51
N GLU A 135 12.58 0.96 35.04
CA GLU A 135 12.92 0.48 33.71
C GLU A 135 11.71 0.51 32.77
N LEU A 136 11.95 0.93 31.52
CA LEU A 136 10.93 0.92 30.47
C LEU A 136 10.70 -0.51 30.00
N VAL A 137 9.58 -1.11 30.39
CA VAL A 137 9.15 -2.42 29.93
C VAL A 137 8.49 -2.28 28.55
N GLY A 138 9.06 -2.98 27.58
CA GLY A 138 8.58 -3.00 26.21
C GLY A 138 7.58 -4.13 25.96
N LEU A 139 6.56 -3.84 25.15
CA LEU A 139 5.72 -4.86 24.52
C LEU A 139 6.04 -4.90 23.03
N PRO A 140 6.18 -6.09 22.41
CA PRO A 140 6.37 -6.17 20.97
C PRO A 140 5.14 -5.63 20.25
N LEU A 141 5.34 -4.91 19.14
CA LEU A 141 4.25 -4.39 18.31
C LEU A 141 3.22 -5.45 17.91
N ASN A 142 3.64 -6.71 17.79
CA ASN A 142 2.78 -7.84 17.48
C ASN A 142 1.70 -8.13 18.53
N ASP A 143 1.95 -7.79 19.79
CA ASP A 143 0.99 -7.97 20.88
C ASP A 143 0.03 -6.77 21.00
N ALA A 144 0.35 -5.64 20.38
CA ALA A 144 -0.51 -4.48 20.34
C ALA A 144 -1.61 -4.63 19.27
N TRP A 145 -2.86 -4.86 19.67
CA TRP A 145 -3.99 -5.07 18.74
C TRP A 145 -4.16 -3.97 17.69
N TRP A 146 -3.79 -2.73 18.01
CA TRP A 146 -3.91 -1.57 17.11
C TRP A 146 -2.87 -1.59 15.97
N SER A 147 -1.74 -2.31 16.14
CA SER A 147 -0.67 -2.35 15.13
C SER A 147 -1.16 -2.97 13.83
N TYR A 148 -2.05 -3.97 13.92
CA TYR A 148 -2.68 -4.63 12.77
C TYR A 148 -3.56 -3.70 11.92
N PHE A 149 -4.10 -2.63 12.51
CA PHE A 149 -4.84 -1.60 11.77
C PHE A 149 -3.89 -0.59 11.12
N LEU A 150 -2.80 -0.24 11.80
CA LEU A 150 -1.84 0.74 11.28
C LEU A 150 -1.11 0.26 10.02
N ILE A 151 -0.74 -1.02 9.97
CA ILE A 151 -0.02 -1.60 8.82
C ILE A 151 -0.84 -1.62 7.51
N ILE A 152 -2.16 -1.40 7.59
CA ILE A 152 -3.04 -1.24 6.43
C ILE A 152 -2.98 0.19 5.86
N LEU A 153 -2.74 1.19 6.70
CA LEU A 153 -2.82 2.61 6.32
C LEU A 153 -1.86 3.02 5.18
N PRO A 154 -0.58 2.59 5.15
CA PRO A 154 0.33 2.93 4.07
C PRO A 154 -0.22 2.52 2.69
N ALA A 155 -0.83 1.33 2.59
CA ALA A 155 -1.42 0.86 1.35
C ALA A 155 -2.62 1.71 0.91
N LEU A 156 -3.48 2.12 1.85
CA LEU A 156 -4.62 3.00 1.58
C LEU A 156 -4.17 4.39 1.10
N LEU A 157 -3.15 4.96 1.73
CA LEU A 157 -2.61 6.27 1.36
C LEU A 157 -1.94 6.22 -0.01
N VAL A 158 -1.03 5.27 -0.23
CA VAL A 158 -0.27 5.18 -1.48
C VAL A 158 -1.18 4.90 -2.66
N SER A 159 -2.14 3.97 -2.54
CA SER A 159 -3.13 3.69 -3.60
C SER A 159 -4.02 4.89 -3.95
N THR A 160 -4.37 5.71 -2.96
CA THR A 160 -5.18 6.91 -3.20
C THR A 160 -4.36 7.99 -3.93
N ILE A 161 -3.15 8.27 -3.45
CA ILE A 161 -2.26 9.28 -4.05
C ILE A 161 -1.89 8.91 -5.48
N SER A 162 -1.44 7.67 -5.70
CA SER A 162 -1.05 7.16 -7.01
C SER A 162 -2.19 7.15 -8.01
N TYR A 163 -3.42 6.79 -7.62
CA TYR A 163 -4.59 6.87 -8.49
C TYR A 163 -4.85 8.33 -8.93
N ILE A 164 -4.83 9.28 -7.99
CA ILE A 164 -5.00 10.70 -8.30
C ILE A 164 -3.89 11.18 -9.25
N PHE A 165 -2.64 10.78 -9.00
CA PHE A 165 -1.51 11.13 -9.86
C PHE A 165 -1.64 10.50 -11.25
N GLY A 166 -2.12 9.26 -11.34
CA GLY A 166 -2.45 8.58 -12.58
C GLY A 166 -3.50 9.34 -13.39
N THR A 167 -4.62 9.73 -12.77
CA THR A 167 -5.69 10.47 -13.46
C THR A 167 -5.23 11.83 -13.99
N LYS A 168 -4.21 12.42 -13.39
CA LYS A 168 -3.58 13.69 -13.82
C LYS A 168 -2.37 13.48 -14.74
N ASN A 169 -2.04 12.23 -15.07
CA ASN A 169 -0.86 11.85 -15.84
C ASN A 169 0.47 12.40 -15.27
N ILE A 170 0.58 12.42 -13.94
CA ILE A 170 1.79 12.79 -13.18
C ILE A 170 2.49 11.48 -12.82
N GLY A 171 3.43 11.03 -13.65
CA GLY A 171 4.18 9.79 -13.42
C GLY A 171 5.50 10.02 -12.67
N LEU A 172 5.90 9.08 -11.80
CA LEU A 172 7.27 9.06 -11.25
C LEU A 172 8.32 8.92 -12.36
N ALA A 173 8.01 8.12 -13.39
CA ALA A 173 8.85 8.01 -14.59
C ALA A 173 8.94 9.33 -15.38
N ARG A 174 7.96 10.24 -15.27
CA ARG A 174 7.97 11.57 -15.92
C ARG A 174 8.82 12.60 -15.15
N VAL A 175 9.07 12.35 -13.87
CA VAL A 175 10.06 13.12 -13.09
C VAL A 175 11.48 12.71 -13.47
N LEU A 176 11.68 11.44 -13.87
CA LEU A 176 12.98 10.87 -14.23
C LEU A 176 13.28 10.87 -15.74
N ALA A 177 12.26 10.95 -16.60
CA ALA A 177 12.40 10.98 -18.05
C ALA A 177 11.86 12.30 -18.61
N PRO A 178 12.59 12.97 -19.52
CA PRO A 178 12.15 14.22 -20.15
C PRO A 178 10.85 14.03 -20.93
N ASP A 179 10.02 15.07 -20.96
CA ASP A 179 8.76 15.09 -21.71
C ASP A 179 9.01 14.83 -23.22
N ASN A 180 8.23 13.92 -23.82
CA ASN A 180 8.23 13.70 -25.26
C ASN A 180 7.71 14.98 -25.97
N PRO A 181 8.34 15.50 -27.05
CA PRO A 181 7.99 16.78 -27.69
C PRO A 181 6.50 16.98 -28.02
N GLU A 182 5.78 15.92 -28.39
CA GLU A 182 4.33 16.00 -28.66
C GLU A 182 3.51 16.42 -27.41
N GLN A 183 3.93 16.01 -26.22
CA GLN A 183 3.24 16.35 -24.97
C GLN A 183 3.47 17.81 -24.56
N GLU A 184 4.64 18.37 -24.87
CA GLU A 184 4.87 19.81 -24.74
C GLU A 184 3.98 20.60 -25.68
N GLU A 185 3.80 20.14 -26.92
CA GLU A 185 2.98 20.80 -27.91
C GLU A 185 1.51 20.85 -27.47
N ILE A 186 0.97 19.74 -26.97
CA ILE A 186 -0.39 19.67 -26.41
C ILE A 186 -0.54 20.61 -25.20
N LYS A 187 0.47 20.70 -24.32
CA LYS A 187 0.48 21.66 -23.20
C LYS A 187 0.47 23.11 -23.70
N ARG A 188 1.25 23.44 -24.74
CA ARG A 188 1.29 24.78 -25.35
C ARG A 188 -0.05 25.15 -25.97
N MET A 189 -0.69 24.23 -26.70
CA MET A 189 -2.02 24.45 -27.30
C MET A 189 -3.10 24.66 -26.23
N LYS A 190 -3.13 23.84 -25.17
CA LYS A 190 -4.07 24.03 -24.04
C LYS A 190 -3.85 25.36 -23.31
N LYS A 191 -2.61 25.84 -23.20
CA LYS A 191 -2.27 27.14 -22.57
C LYS A 191 -2.66 28.33 -23.44
N GLN A 192 -2.60 28.20 -24.77
CA GLN A 192 -3.06 29.24 -25.71
C GLN A 192 -4.59 29.36 -25.74
N ASN A 193 -5.33 28.25 -25.73
CA ASN A 193 -6.80 28.28 -25.71
C ASN A 193 -7.40 28.80 -24.39
N LYS A 194 -6.64 28.81 -23.29
CA LYS A 194 -7.06 29.44 -22.02
C LYS A 194 -6.79 30.94 -21.94
N ARG A 195 -6.05 31.50 -22.90
CA ARG A 195 -5.67 32.93 -22.94
C ARG A 195 -6.46 33.75 -23.96
N LYS A 196 -7.29 33.10 -24.78
CA LYS A 196 -8.32 33.73 -25.60
C LYS A 196 -9.65 33.69 -24.86
#